data_AF-A0A183P706-F1
#
_entry.id   AF-A0A183P706-F1
#
_cell.length_a   1.000
_cell.length_b   1.000
_cell.length_c   1.000
_cell.angle_alpha   90.00
_cell.angle_beta   90.00
_cell.angle_gamma   90.00
#
_symmetry.space_group_name_H-M   'P 1'
#
loop_
_entity.id
_entity.type
_entity.pdbx_description
1 polymer ?
#
loop_
_entity_poly.entity_id
_entity_poly.type
_entity_poly.pdbx_seq_one_letter_code
_entity_poly.pdbx_strand_id
1 'polypeptide(L)'
;MAETGNLGIQASHRVKKVLMNTLQQVSTYLFSDNFASKEWGDATRGLQMSTAKQAILKLGNKPIHTKNWRPQILVYLPLDENFQARHDRLLDLVYQLKAGHGLTLVASILEGDIIDRRNDMIAVKAHLSDLIQQHRIKGLAEVLVASTIDEGMKNM
;
A
#
# COMPACT_ATOMS: atom_id res chain seq x y z
N MET A 1 12.49 45.65 -45.59
CA MET A 1 12.22 44.18 -45.53
C MET A 1 12.87 43.47 -44.34
N ALA A 2 13.43 44.16 -43.33
CA ALA A 2 14.17 43.51 -42.22
C ALA A 2 13.41 43.42 -40.87
N GLU A 3 12.26 44.08 -40.71
CA GLU A 3 11.61 44.19 -39.38
C GLU A 3 10.71 43.01 -39.01
N THR A 4 10.16 42.29 -40.00
CA THR A 4 9.24 41.16 -39.77
C THR A 4 9.93 39.90 -39.24
N GLY A 5 11.22 39.71 -39.56
CA GLY A 5 12.01 38.57 -39.06
C GLY A 5 12.38 38.69 -37.58
N ASN A 6 12.62 39.90 -37.09
CA ASN A 6 13.01 40.15 -35.70
C ASN A 6 11.83 39.94 -34.73
N LEU A 7 10.63 40.34 -35.14
CA LEU A 7 9.39 40.14 -34.37
C LEU A 7 9.05 38.66 -34.15
N GLY A 8 9.23 37.81 -35.18
CA GLY A 8 8.99 36.36 -35.07
C GLY A 8 10.00 35.64 -34.16
N ILE A 9 11.27 36.04 -34.22
CA ILE A 9 12.33 35.52 -33.34
C ILE A 9 12.08 35.95 -31.88
N GLN A 10 11.69 37.21 -31.66
CA GLN A 10 11.39 37.76 -30.34
C GLN A 10 10.13 37.14 -29.72
N ALA A 11 9.10 36.84 -30.53
CA ALA A 11 7.91 36.10 -30.10
C ALA A 11 8.23 34.65 -29.73
N SER A 12 9.04 33.94 -30.53
CA SER A 12 9.51 32.58 -30.23
C SER A 12 10.34 32.53 -28.94
N HIS A 13 11.20 33.54 -28.72
CA HIS A 13 11.99 33.67 -27.50
C HIS A 13 11.12 33.91 -26.26
N ARG A 14 10.07 34.74 -26.37
CA ARG A 14 9.10 34.97 -25.30
C ARG A 14 8.31 33.72 -24.96
N VAL A 15 7.83 32.96 -25.95
CA VAL A 15 7.09 31.71 -25.73
C VAL A 15 7.98 30.67 -25.05
N LYS A 16 9.22 30.49 -25.51
CA LYS A 16 10.19 29.60 -24.84
C LYS A 16 10.45 30.04 -23.39
N LYS A 17 10.58 31.34 -23.13
CA LYS A 17 10.81 31.88 -21.78
C LYS A 17 9.60 31.67 -20.86
N VAL A 18 8.38 31.81 -21.37
CA VAL A 18 7.15 31.52 -20.61
C VAL A 18 7.05 30.03 -20.30
N LEU A 19 7.25 29.16 -21.29
CA LEU A 19 7.26 27.70 -21.08
C LEU A 19 8.35 27.26 -20.10
N MET A 20 9.54 27.84 -20.18
CA MET A 20 10.64 27.51 -19.29
C MET A 20 10.36 28.00 -17.87
N ASN A 21 9.74 29.18 -17.72
CA ASN A 21 9.33 29.69 -16.40
C ASN A 21 8.17 28.87 -15.81
N THR A 22 7.18 28.45 -16.60
CA THR A 22 6.08 27.62 -16.09
C THR A 22 6.58 26.23 -15.71
N LEU A 23 7.48 25.64 -16.50
CA LEU A 23 8.14 24.37 -16.13
C LEU A 23 9.00 24.54 -14.87
N GLN A 24 9.73 25.65 -14.74
CA GLN A 24 10.50 25.94 -13.53
C GLN A 24 9.58 26.16 -12.33
N GLN A 25 8.43 26.81 -12.50
CA GLN A 25 7.45 27.05 -11.44
C GLN A 25 6.78 25.74 -11.01
N VAL A 26 6.36 24.91 -11.95
CA VAL A 26 5.77 23.58 -11.68
C VAL A 26 6.79 22.66 -11.03
N SER A 27 8.04 22.65 -11.53
CA SER A 27 9.15 21.94 -10.90
C SER A 27 9.34 22.42 -9.45
N THR A 28 9.48 23.74 -9.25
CA THR A 28 9.62 24.31 -7.90
C THR A 28 8.41 23.99 -7.02
N TYR A 29 7.17 23.93 -7.53
CA TYR A 29 5.99 23.53 -6.75
C TYR A 29 6.03 22.04 -6.37
N LEU A 30 6.37 21.15 -7.31
CA LEU A 30 6.50 19.72 -7.07
C LEU A 30 7.68 19.39 -6.13
N PHE A 31 8.76 20.18 -6.17
CA PHE A 31 9.93 20.04 -5.30
C PHE A 31 9.83 20.88 -4.00
N SER A 32 8.92 21.86 -3.93
CA SER A 32 8.60 22.63 -2.73
C SER A 32 7.82 21.80 -1.71
N ASP A 33 7.28 20.66 -2.11
CA ASP A 33 6.71 19.64 -1.21
C ASP A 33 7.78 18.90 -0.38
N ASN A 34 8.94 19.54 -0.17
CA ASN A 34 9.87 19.30 0.94
C ASN A 34 9.22 19.46 2.34
N PHE A 35 7.89 19.63 2.44
CA PHE A 35 7.15 19.40 3.68
C PHE A 35 7.12 17.92 4.08
N ALA A 36 7.25 16.98 3.14
CA ALA A 36 7.20 15.55 3.44
C ALA A 36 8.47 15.00 4.13
N SER A 37 9.63 15.66 3.93
CA SER A 37 10.89 15.26 4.55
C SER A 37 10.98 15.59 6.04
N LYS A 38 10.09 16.46 6.54
CA LYS A 38 10.16 16.99 7.91
C LYS A 38 9.41 16.14 8.94
N GLU A 39 8.51 15.26 8.52
CA GLU A 39 7.72 14.42 9.45
C GLU A 39 8.18 12.96 9.50
N TRP A 40 8.76 12.42 8.42
CA TRP A 40 9.19 11.03 8.34
C TRP A 40 10.42 10.98 7.44
N GLY A 41 11.57 10.50 7.93
CA GLY A 41 12.90 10.62 7.32
C GLY A 41 13.14 10.05 5.91
N ASP A 42 12.09 9.81 5.11
CA ASP A 42 12.10 9.48 3.68
C ASP A 42 10.94 10.22 2.98
N ALA A 43 11.27 11.15 2.09
CA ALA A 43 10.29 12.02 1.41
C ALA A 43 9.25 11.23 0.58
N THR A 44 9.63 10.06 0.03
CA THR A 44 8.72 9.25 -0.81
C THR A 44 7.69 8.51 0.03
N ARG A 45 8.14 7.90 1.14
CA ARG A 45 7.26 7.24 2.12
C ARG A 45 6.36 8.26 2.84
N GLY A 46 6.88 9.44 3.16
CA GLY A 46 6.10 10.53 3.73
C GLY A 46 4.92 10.93 2.84
N LEU A 47 5.15 11.05 1.53
CA LEU A 47 4.09 11.33 0.55
C LEU A 47 3.06 10.20 0.45
N GLN A 48 3.51 8.94 0.38
CA GLN A 48 2.62 7.77 0.34
C GLN A 48 1.74 7.69 1.59
N MET A 49 2.31 7.92 2.78
CA MET A 49 1.59 7.90 4.05
C MET A 49 0.54 9.02 4.13
N SER A 50 0.90 10.23 3.69
CA SER A 50 -0.04 11.36 3.63
C SER A 50 -1.21 11.06 2.66
N THR A 51 -0.90 10.49 1.49
CA THR A 51 -1.91 10.10 0.50
C THR A 51 -2.83 9.01 1.06
N ALA A 52 -2.29 7.99 1.71
CA ALA A 52 -3.06 6.92 2.34
C ALA A 52 -3.97 7.46 3.46
N LYS A 53 -3.45 8.32 4.33
CA LYS A 53 -4.22 8.99 5.39
C LYS A 53 -5.42 9.74 4.80
N GLN A 54 -5.19 10.56 3.76
CA GLN A 54 -6.27 11.30 3.10
C GLN A 54 -7.31 10.37 2.45
N ALA A 55 -6.88 9.28 1.83
CA ALA A 55 -7.78 8.31 1.21
C ALA A 55 -8.69 7.64 2.26
N ILE A 56 -8.12 7.22 3.39
CA ILE A 56 -8.87 6.60 4.50
C ILE A 56 -9.90 7.58 5.08
N LEU A 57 -9.52 8.82 5.36
CA LEU A 57 -10.43 9.83 5.90
C LEU A 57 -11.60 10.14 4.95
N LYS A 58 -11.35 10.12 3.63
CA LYS A 58 -12.40 10.30 2.61
C LYS A 58 -13.35 9.10 2.51
N LEU A 59 -12.83 7.87 2.71
CA LEU A 59 -13.66 6.65 2.67
C LEU A 59 -14.69 6.60 3.81
N GLY A 60 -14.32 7.06 5.02
CA GLY A 60 -15.21 7.00 6.19
C GLY A 60 -16.48 7.85 6.09
N ASN A 61 -16.48 8.90 5.26
CA ASN A 61 -17.59 9.85 5.17
C ASN A 61 -18.67 9.49 4.13
N LYS A 62 -18.51 8.39 3.40
CA LYS A 62 -19.43 8.02 2.30
C LYS A 62 -20.43 6.96 2.77
N PRO A 63 -21.74 7.15 2.61
CA PRO A 63 -22.74 6.14 2.98
C PRO A 63 -22.54 4.88 2.13
N ILE A 64 -22.44 3.73 2.80
CA ILE A 64 -22.38 2.42 2.15
C ILE A 64 -23.77 2.09 1.55
N HIS A 65 -23.91 2.20 0.23
CA HIS A 65 -25.14 1.78 -0.43
C HIS A 65 -25.13 0.26 -0.61
N THR A 66 -26.21 -0.42 -0.21
CA THR A 66 -26.34 -1.90 -0.23
C THR A 66 -26.09 -2.53 -1.61
N LYS A 67 -26.33 -1.76 -2.69
CA LYS A 67 -26.06 -2.16 -4.08
C LYS A 67 -24.57 -2.17 -4.51
N ASN A 68 -23.62 -1.75 -3.66
CA ASN A 68 -22.18 -1.73 -3.97
C ASN A 68 -21.35 -2.39 -2.88
N TRP A 69 -21.74 -3.61 -2.47
CA TRP A 69 -20.96 -4.40 -1.53
C TRP A 69 -19.61 -4.78 -2.13
N ARG A 70 -18.53 -4.51 -1.39
CA ARG A 70 -17.14 -4.86 -1.74
C ARG A 70 -16.56 -5.73 -0.63
N PRO A 71 -16.66 -7.07 -0.74
CA PRO A 71 -16.16 -7.96 0.31
C PRO A 71 -14.66 -7.78 0.49
N GLN A 72 -14.27 -7.50 1.73
CA GLN A 72 -12.89 -7.61 2.20
C GLN A 72 -12.77 -8.95 2.90
N ILE A 73 -11.77 -9.75 2.52
CA ILE A 73 -11.61 -11.12 2.99
C ILE A 73 -10.42 -11.16 3.93
N LEU A 74 -10.66 -11.66 5.14
CA LEU A 74 -9.64 -12.09 6.08
C LEU A 74 -9.52 -13.62 5.98
N VAL A 75 -8.31 -14.11 5.78
CA VAL A 75 -8.01 -15.53 5.61
C VAL A 75 -7.13 -15.94 6.79
N TYR A 76 -7.64 -16.82 7.65
CA TYR A 76 -6.81 -17.47 8.65
C TYR A 76 -6.10 -18.67 8.03
N LEU A 77 -4.76 -18.68 8.07
CA LEU A 77 -3.93 -19.76 7.57
C LEU A 77 -3.20 -20.44 8.74
N PRO A 78 -3.66 -21.60 9.23
CA PRO A 78 -2.99 -22.30 10.31
C PRO A 78 -1.65 -22.87 9.85
N LEU A 79 -0.63 -22.70 10.69
CA LEU A 79 0.72 -23.18 10.46
C LEU A 79 0.98 -24.46 11.26
N ASP A 80 1.92 -25.28 10.78
CA ASP A 80 2.46 -26.41 11.53
C ASP A 80 3.65 -26.01 12.42
N GLU A 81 4.25 -27.00 13.09
CA GLU A 81 5.40 -26.79 13.99
C GLU A 81 6.66 -26.28 13.25
N ASN A 82 6.72 -26.46 11.93
CA ASN A 82 7.81 -25.98 11.06
C ASN A 82 7.45 -24.68 10.35
N PHE A 83 6.39 -24.01 10.80
CA PHE A 83 5.85 -22.78 10.20
C PHE A 83 5.41 -22.92 8.74
N GLN A 84 5.11 -24.13 8.29
CA GLN A 84 4.53 -24.38 6.98
C GLN A 84 3.03 -24.29 7.06
N ALA A 85 2.43 -23.69 6.04
CA ALA A 85 0.99 -23.58 5.96
C ALA A 85 0.36 -24.93 5.60
N ARG A 86 -0.66 -25.34 6.37
CA ARG A 86 -1.26 -26.68 6.21
C ARG A 86 -2.18 -26.78 5.00
N HIS A 87 -2.76 -25.66 4.56
CA HIS A 87 -3.85 -25.62 3.59
C HIS A 87 -3.69 -24.51 2.55
N ASP A 88 -2.56 -24.49 1.84
CA ASP A 88 -2.21 -23.41 0.88
C ASP A 88 -3.22 -23.27 -0.27
N ARG A 89 -3.94 -24.34 -0.61
CA ARG A 89 -5.04 -24.30 -1.60
C ARG A 89 -6.16 -23.34 -1.23
N LEU A 90 -6.28 -22.96 0.04
CA LEU A 90 -7.21 -21.91 0.47
C LEU A 90 -6.87 -20.57 -0.20
N LEU A 91 -5.59 -20.29 -0.43
CA LEU A 91 -5.13 -19.09 -1.12
C LEU A 91 -5.55 -19.09 -2.60
N ASP A 92 -5.54 -20.24 -3.27
CA ASP A 92 -6.07 -20.37 -4.63
C ASP A 92 -7.57 -20.06 -4.69
N LEU A 93 -8.34 -20.54 -3.73
CA LEU A 93 -9.77 -20.24 -3.62
C LEU A 93 -10.00 -18.72 -3.43
N VAL A 94 -9.21 -18.10 -2.54
CA VAL A 94 -9.30 -16.65 -2.29
C VAL A 94 -8.96 -15.85 -3.53
N TYR A 95 -7.94 -16.26 -4.28
CA TYR A 95 -7.62 -15.66 -5.57
C TYR A 95 -8.79 -15.75 -6.55
N GLN A 96 -9.45 -16.91 -6.65
CA GLN A 96 -10.63 -17.10 -7.52
C GLN A 96 -11.82 -16.22 -7.09
N LEU A 97 -12.08 -16.11 -5.78
CA LEU A 97 -13.17 -15.29 -5.24
C LEU A 97 -12.96 -13.79 -5.51
N LYS A 98 -11.71 -13.34 -5.46
CA LYS A 98 -11.35 -11.92 -5.60
C LYS A 98 -10.92 -11.54 -7.00
N ALA A 99 -10.58 -12.52 -7.85
CA ALA A 99 -9.94 -12.35 -9.15
C ALA A 99 -8.74 -11.39 -9.10
N GLY A 100 -7.99 -11.38 -7.99
CA GLY A 100 -6.87 -10.46 -7.76
C GLY A 100 -7.27 -8.99 -7.54
N HIS A 101 -8.53 -8.71 -7.18
CA HIS A 101 -9.05 -7.37 -6.89
C HIS A 101 -9.44 -7.16 -5.42
N GLY A 102 -9.36 -5.90 -5.00
CA GLY A 102 -9.66 -5.49 -3.62
C GLY A 102 -8.56 -5.90 -2.64
N LEU A 103 -8.82 -5.70 -1.35
CA LEU A 103 -7.88 -6.02 -0.28
C LEU A 103 -8.20 -7.41 0.29
N THR A 104 -7.15 -8.16 0.58
CA THR A 104 -7.20 -9.45 1.28
C THR A 104 -6.18 -9.40 2.40
N LEU A 105 -6.55 -9.84 3.60
CA LEU A 105 -5.62 -9.99 4.72
C LEU A 105 -5.42 -11.49 4.96
N VAL A 106 -4.17 -11.96 4.95
CA VAL A 106 -3.85 -13.34 5.31
C VAL A 106 -3.15 -13.32 6.65
N ALA A 107 -3.75 -13.98 7.63
CA ALA A 107 -3.32 -13.93 9.02
C ALA A 107 -3.01 -15.33 9.55
N SER A 108 -1.98 -15.43 10.38
CA SER A 108 -1.67 -16.63 11.16
C SER A 108 -1.49 -16.26 12.63
N ILE A 109 -1.74 -17.23 13.51
CA ILE A 109 -1.58 -17.07 14.96
C ILE A 109 -0.44 -17.98 15.41
N LEU A 110 0.51 -17.43 16.13
CA LEU A 110 1.56 -18.15 16.83
C LEU A 110 1.23 -18.19 18.32
N GLU A 111 1.26 -19.38 18.91
CA GLU A 111 1.02 -19.55 20.34
C GLU A 111 2.31 -19.28 21.14
N GLY A 112 2.20 -18.42 22.16
CA GLY A 112 3.30 -18.08 23.07
C GLY A 112 3.35 -16.61 23.45
N ASP A 113 4.50 -16.19 23.97
CA ASP A 113 4.79 -14.79 24.33
C ASP A 113 5.42 -14.05 23.14
N ILE A 114 5.00 -12.80 22.92
CA ILE A 114 5.52 -11.92 21.88
C ILE A 114 7.02 -11.65 22.01
N ILE A 115 7.57 -11.64 23.23
CA ILE A 115 9.00 -11.40 23.46
C ILE A 115 9.83 -12.57 22.90
N ASP A 116 9.41 -13.80 23.19
CA ASP A 116 10.12 -15.01 22.77
C ASP A 116 9.91 -15.31 21.29
N ARG A 117 8.69 -15.08 20.78
CA ARG A 117 8.29 -15.38 19.40
C ARG A 117 8.57 -14.27 18.40
N ARG A 118 9.24 -13.19 18.78
CA ARG A 118 9.46 -12.02 17.90
C ARG A 118 10.16 -12.39 16.58
N ASN A 119 11.20 -13.22 16.65
CA ASN A 119 11.95 -13.64 15.47
C ASN A 119 11.12 -14.58 14.59
N ASP A 120 10.41 -15.53 15.21
CA ASP A 120 9.49 -16.44 14.54
C ASP A 120 8.40 -15.65 13.80
N MET A 121 7.78 -14.66 14.46
CA MET A 121 6.77 -13.77 13.87
C MET A 121 7.31 -13.05 12.62
N ILE A 122 8.53 -12.53 12.66
CA ILE A 122 9.14 -11.85 11.51
C ILE A 122 9.37 -12.84 10.36
N ALA A 123 9.91 -14.02 10.65
CA ALA A 123 10.18 -15.06 9.66
C ALA A 123 8.88 -15.57 9.02
N VAL A 124 7.87 -15.86 9.83
CA VAL A 124 6.54 -16.29 9.39
C VAL A 124 5.87 -15.21 8.55
N LYS A 125 5.94 -13.94 8.95
CA LYS A 125 5.33 -12.83 8.20
C LYS A 125 5.97 -12.68 6.82
N ALA A 126 7.29 -12.85 6.72
CA ALA A 126 7.98 -12.87 5.43
C ALA A 126 7.53 -14.06 4.57
N HIS A 127 7.48 -15.26 5.15
CA HIS A 127 7.04 -16.47 4.47
C HIS A 127 5.59 -16.35 3.94
N LEU A 128 4.67 -15.83 4.77
CA LEU A 128 3.29 -15.56 4.35
C LEU A 128 3.23 -14.53 3.22
N SER A 129 4.07 -13.49 3.26
CA SER A 129 4.14 -12.50 2.18
C SER A 129 4.56 -13.14 0.86
N ASP A 130 5.51 -14.08 0.90
CA ASP A 130 5.94 -14.83 -0.28
C ASP A 130 4.81 -15.72 -0.82
N LEU A 131 4.09 -16.43 0.07
CA LEU A 131 2.93 -17.24 -0.32
C LEU A 131 1.82 -16.39 -0.98
N ILE A 132 1.49 -15.23 -0.41
CA ILE A 132 0.51 -14.28 -0.99
C ILE A 132 0.93 -13.89 -2.41
N GLN A 133 2.21 -13.60 -2.62
CA GLN A 133 2.74 -13.23 -3.92
C GLN A 133 2.71 -14.41 -4.91
N GLN A 134 3.07 -15.61 -4.46
CA GLN A 134 3.04 -16.84 -5.28
C GLN A 134 1.62 -17.14 -5.79
N HIS A 135 0.61 -17.01 -4.92
CA HIS A 135 -0.80 -17.19 -5.27
C HIS A 135 -1.43 -15.95 -5.96
N ARG A 136 -0.64 -14.92 -6.29
CA ARG A 136 -1.06 -13.70 -7.01
C ARG A 136 -2.18 -12.94 -6.29
N ILE A 137 -2.22 -13.02 -4.97
CA ILE A 137 -3.20 -12.32 -4.15
C ILE A 137 -2.71 -10.89 -3.92
N LYS A 138 -3.59 -9.90 -4.13
CA LYS A 138 -3.34 -8.53 -3.69
C LYS A 138 -3.75 -8.40 -2.23
N GLY A 139 -2.80 -8.66 -1.34
CA GLY A 139 -3.07 -8.71 0.08
C GLY A 139 -1.88 -8.37 0.96
N LEU A 140 -2.15 -8.35 2.26
CA LEU A 140 -1.15 -8.13 3.31
C LEU A 140 -1.04 -9.40 4.15
N ALA A 141 0.18 -9.71 4.60
CA ALA A 141 0.44 -10.76 5.58
C ALA A 141 0.41 -10.17 6.99
N GLU A 142 -0.26 -10.86 7.91
CA GLU A 142 -0.27 -10.51 9.32
C GLU A 142 -0.03 -11.74 10.20
N VAL A 143 0.67 -11.54 11.32
CA VAL A 143 0.97 -12.61 12.26
C VAL A 143 0.68 -12.10 13.65
N LEU A 144 -0.23 -12.76 14.35
CA LEU A 144 -0.55 -12.47 15.74
C LEU A 144 0.19 -13.47 16.64
N VAL A 145 0.71 -12.98 17.76
CA VAL A 145 1.22 -13.84 18.84
C VAL A 145 0.23 -13.74 20.00
N ALA A 146 -0.26 -14.89 20.48
CA ALA A 146 -1.25 -14.94 21.56
C ALA A 146 -0.98 -16.14 22.47
N SER A 147 -1.50 -16.09 23.70
CA SER A 147 -1.32 -17.18 24.67
C SER A 147 -2.01 -18.47 24.23
N THR A 148 -3.10 -18.34 23.47
CA THR A 148 -3.86 -19.46 22.89
C THR A 148 -4.37 -19.08 21.50
N ILE A 149 -4.65 -20.09 20.67
CA ILE A 149 -5.27 -19.88 19.35
C ILE A 149 -6.64 -19.21 19.49
N ASP A 150 -7.45 -19.59 20.48
CA ASP A 150 -8.78 -19.01 20.70
C ASP A 150 -8.73 -17.53 21.07
N GLU A 151 -7.75 -17.12 21.88
CA GLU A 151 -7.48 -15.72 22.16
C GLU A 151 -7.05 -14.98 20.90
N GLY A 152 -6.12 -15.55 20.13
CA GLY A 152 -5.67 -14.97 18.87
C GLY A 152 -6.80 -14.79 17.85
N MET A 153 -7.71 -15.77 17.75
CA MET A 153 -8.87 -15.71 16.85
C MET A 153 -9.86 -14.60 17.21
N LYS A 154 -10.01 -14.29 18.50
CA LYS A 154 -10.88 -13.19 18.96
C LYS A 154 -10.29 -11.81 18.68
N ASN A 155 -8.96 -11.72 18.63
CA ASN A 155 -8.22 -10.46 18.49
C ASN A 155 -7.79 -10.16 17.05
N MET A 156 -8.17 -11.02 16.10
CA MET A 156 -7.92 -10.86 14.66
C MET A 156 -9.04 -10.05 14.00
#